data_AF-A0A2N2MHZ8-F1
#
_entry.id   AF-A0A2N2MHZ8-F1
#
_cell.length_a   1.000
_cell.length_b   1.000
_cell.length_c   1.000
_cell.angle_alpha   90.00
_cell.angle_beta   90.00
_cell.angle_gamma   90.00
#
_symmetry.space_group_name_H-M   'P 1'
#
loop_
_entity.id
_entity.type
_entity.pdbx_description
1 polymer ?
#
loop_
_entity_poly.entity_id
_entity_poly.type
_entity_poly.pdbx_seq_one_letter_code
_entity_poly.pdbx_strand_id
1 'polypeptide(L)'
;MQFIKYLILTSLTLLVFIMIYLFPYRYIDQVVCLQEISGRLEIEPTYGAVYQYARSFLVEGTDRQEILAKLETIGKLEIKGGSGIGSPIDRIKIVFCSHPLNNNMVLYAEYTYGGALINYWFEE
;
A
#
# COMPACT_ATOMS: atom_id res chain seq x y z
N MET A 1 -32.86 32.11 18.96
CA MET A 1 -32.74 31.82 17.51
C MET A 1 -31.38 32.19 16.91
N GLN A 2 -30.73 33.30 17.31
CA GLN A 2 -29.41 33.69 16.81
C GLN A 2 -28.27 32.74 17.23
N PHE A 3 -28.26 32.24 18.46
CA PHE A 3 -27.22 31.32 18.96
C PHE A 3 -27.10 30.03 18.13
N ILE A 4 -28.24 29.46 17.73
CA ILE A 4 -28.30 28.26 16.87
C ILE A 4 -27.69 28.54 15.50
N LYS A 5 -27.91 29.73 14.93
CA LYS A 5 -27.32 30.12 13.64
C LYS A 5 -25.79 30.20 13.70
N TYR A 6 -25.24 30.75 14.78
CA TYR A 6 -23.78 30.82 14.98
C TYR A 6 -23.17 29.44 15.20
N LEU A 7 -23.84 28.57 15.98
CA LEU A 7 -23.39 27.20 16.22
C LEU A 7 -23.34 26.40 14.91
N ILE A 8 -24.35 26.52 14.05
CA ILE A 8 -24.38 25.85 12.74
C ILE A 8 -23.25 26.40 11.86
N LEU A 9 -23.05 27.72 11.83
CA LEU A 9 -22.03 28.34 10.98
C LEU A 9 -20.61 27.90 11.36
N THR A 10 -20.29 27.87 12.66
CA THR A 10 -18.97 27.43 13.14
C THR A 10 -18.75 25.93 12.94
N SER A 11 -19.80 25.11 13.08
CA SER A 11 -19.73 23.68 12.78
C SER A 11 -19.44 23.43 11.30
N LEU A 12 -20.10 24.20 10.42
CA LEU A 12 -19.95 24.06 8.97
C LEU A 12 -18.55 24.49 8.50
N THR A 13 -18.03 25.60 9.03
CA THR A 13 -16.68 26.07 8.68
C THR A 13 -15.60 25.10 9.15
N LEU A 14 -15.75 24.53 10.36
CA LEU A 14 -14.81 23.51 10.86
C LEU A 14 -14.82 22.26 9.97
N LEU A 15 -16.01 21.81 9.55
CA LEU A 15 -16.17 20.63 8.70
C LEU A 15 -15.59 20.84 7.30
N VAL A 16 -15.79 22.03 6.71
CA VAL A 16 -15.15 22.42 5.43
C VAL A 16 -13.64 22.48 5.58
N PHE A 17 -13.12 23.02 6.67
CA PHE A 17 -11.68 23.09 6.92
C PHE A 17 -11.07 21.69 7.05
N ILE A 18 -11.74 20.78 7.78
CA ILE A 18 -11.33 19.37 7.90
C ILE A 18 -11.34 18.68 6.54
N MET A 19 -12.38 18.89 5.73
CA MET A 19 -12.46 18.32 4.38
C MET A 19 -11.34 18.85 3.49
N ILE A 20 -11.09 20.16 3.48
CA ILE A 20 -10.02 20.78 2.69
C ILE A 20 -8.63 20.37 3.18
N TYR A 21 -8.46 20.01 4.46
CA TYR A 21 -7.14 19.62 4.97
C TYR A 21 -6.88 18.12 4.75
N LEU A 22 -7.85 17.26 5.03
CA LEU A 22 -7.68 15.81 4.95
C LEU A 22 -7.65 15.28 3.51
N PHE A 23 -8.41 15.88 2.59
CA PHE A 23 -8.49 15.39 1.21
C PHE A 23 -7.20 15.59 0.40
N PRO A 24 -6.59 16.80 0.32
CA PRO A 24 -5.36 16.99 -0.42
C PRO A 24 -4.18 16.31 0.27
N TYR A 25 -4.16 16.18 1.60
CA TYR A 25 -3.12 15.43 2.29
C TYR A 25 -3.08 13.97 1.82
N ARG A 26 -4.25 13.34 1.60
CA ARG A 26 -4.37 11.99 1.01
C ARG A 26 -3.72 11.87 -0.36
N TYR A 27 -3.97 12.85 -1.21
CA TYR A 27 -3.44 12.84 -2.57
C TYR A 27 -1.94 13.15 -2.61
N ILE A 28 -1.46 14.05 -1.75
CA ILE A 28 -0.06 14.47 -1.75
C ILE A 28 0.86 13.32 -1.34
N ASP A 29 0.60 12.64 -0.22
CA ASP A 29 1.46 11.54 0.25
C ASP A 29 1.52 10.38 -0.76
N GLN A 30 0.37 10.07 -1.38
CA GLN A 30 0.24 9.03 -2.39
C GLN A 30 1.01 9.38 -3.67
N VAL A 31 0.88 10.62 -4.15
CA VAL A 31 1.62 11.12 -5.33
C VAL A 31 3.12 11.15 -5.03
N VAL A 32 3.54 11.63 -3.86
CA VAL A 32 4.96 11.67 -3.46
C VAL A 32 5.55 10.26 -3.43
N CYS A 33 4.85 9.29 -2.82
CA CYS A 33 5.31 7.91 -2.78
C CYS A 33 5.45 7.30 -4.18
N LEU A 34 4.44 7.46 -5.03
CA LEU A 34 4.50 6.96 -6.42
C LEU A 34 5.64 7.60 -7.21
N GLN A 35 5.82 8.91 -7.08
CA GLN A 35 6.89 9.64 -7.76
C GLN A 35 8.27 9.15 -7.32
N GLU A 36 8.47 8.92 -6.02
CA GLU A 36 9.73 8.40 -5.48
C GLU A 36 10.03 6.99 -6.00
N ILE A 37 9.06 6.07 -5.90
CA ILE A 37 9.21 4.70 -6.39
C ILE A 37 9.52 4.71 -7.89
N SER A 38 8.76 5.49 -8.64
CA SER A 38 8.83 5.47 -10.11
C SER A 38 10.09 6.16 -10.62
N GLY A 39 10.56 7.20 -9.93
CA GLY A 39 11.86 7.82 -10.20
C GLY A 39 13.03 6.88 -9.93
N ARG A 40 12.95 6.04 -8.89
CA ARG A 40 13.99 5.03 -8.58
C ARG A 40 13.99 3.86 -9.56
N LEU A 41 12.81 3.43 -10.00
CA LEU A 41 12.63 2.28 -10.89
C LEU A 41 12.63 2.65 -12.38
N GLU A 42 12.70 3.95 -12.70
CA GLU A 42 12.61 4.48 -14.06
C GLU A 42 11.33 4.05 -14.80
N ILE A 43 10.21 4.00 -14.09
CA ILE A 43 8.87 3.66 -14.62
C ILE A 43 7.92 4.86 -14.54
N GLU A 44 6.71 4.71 -15.10
CA GLU A 44 5.67 5.74 -14.97
C GLU A 44 5.12 5.83 -13.54
N PRO A 45 4.80 7.03 -13.02
CA PRO A 45 4.28 7.25 -11.67
C PRO A 45 2.80 6.90 -11.54
N THR A 46 2.46 5.64 -11.84
CA THR A 46 1.11 5.10 -11.77
C THR A 46 1.07 3.80 -10.98
N TYR A 47 -0.08 3.54 -10.36
CA TYR A 47 -0.35 2.26 -9.68
C TYR A 47 -0.11 1.07 -10.60
N GLY A 48 -0.61 1.17 -11.84
CA GLY A 48 -0.50 0.11 -12.83
C GLY A 48 0.95 -0.22 -13.18
N ALA A 49 1.79 0.80 -13.40
CA ALA A 49 3.20 0.59 -13.73
C ALA A 49 3.96 -0.09 -12.58
N VAL A 50 3.77 0.37 -11.34
CA VAL A 50 4.40 -0.24 -10.16
C VAL A 50 3.92 -1.69 -9.97
N TYR A 51 2.63 -1.97 -10.16
CA TYR A 51 2.09 -3.33 -10.06
C TYR A 51 2.59 -4.24 -11.19
N GLN A 52 2.70 -3.74 -12.41
CA GLN A 52 3.28 -4.50 -13.53
C GLN A 52 4.74 -4.81 -13.27
N TYR A 53 5.51 -3.83 -12.78
CA TYR A 53 6.90 -4.04 -12.38
C TYR A 53 7.02 -5.10 -11.27
N ALA A 54 6.22 -5.00 -10.21
CA ALA A 54 6.19 -6.00 -9.14
C ALA A 54 5.80 -7.41 -9.65
N ARG A 55 4.79 -7.50 -10.51
CA ARG A 55 4.33 -8.76 -11.13
C ARG A 55 5.42 -9.45 -11.94
N SER A 56 6.34 -8.70 -12.56
CA SER A 56 7.41 -9.28 -13.37
C SER A 56 8.34 -10.24 -12.58
N PHE A 57 8.32 -10.15 -11.24
CA PHE A 57 9.10 -11.01 -10.36
C PHE A 57 8.28 -12.12 -9.67
N LEU A 58 6.96 -12.04 -9.73
CA LEU A 58 6.04 -12.94 -9.03
C LEU A 58 5.70 -14.15 -9.92
N VAL A 59 6.70 -15.01 -10.11
CA VAL A 59 6.55 -16.27 -10.83
C VAL A 59 6.30 -17.39 -9.82
N GLU A 60 5.27 -18.19 -10.08
CA GLU A 60 4.97 -19.36 -9.24
C GLU A 60 6.17 -20.30 -9.17
N GLY A 61 6.45 -20.82 -7.97
CA GLY A 61 7.60 -21.69 -7.73
C GLY A 61 8.92 -20.95 -7.43
N THR A 62 9.00 -19.64 -7.61
CA THR A 62 10.21 -18.86 -7.25
C THR A 62 10.40 -18.82 -5.74
N ASP A 63 11.67 -18.82 -5.31
CA ASP A 63 12.05 -18.78 -3.91
C ASP A 63 11.67 -17.44 -3.25
N ARG A 64 11.20 -17.53 -2.01
CA ARG A 64 10.80 -16.40 -1.19
C ARG A 64 11.90 -15.35 -1.05
N GLN A 65 13.13 -15.74 -0.77
CA GLN A 65 14.21 -14.76 -0.55
C GLN A 65 14.54 -14.01 -1.84
N GLU A 66 14.48 -14.69 -2.98
CA GLU A 66 14.66 -14.07 -4.28
C GLU A 66 13.58 -13.02 -4.57
N ILE A 67 12.31 -13.35 -4.32
CA ILE A 67 11.19 -12.43 -4.50
C ILE A 67 11.30 -11.25 -3.52
N LEU A 68 11.57 -11.51 -2.25
CA LEU A 68 11.69 -10.45 -1.24
C LEU A 68 12.82 -9.47 -1.59
N ALA A 69 14.00 -9.96 -1.97
CA ALA A 69 15.12 -9.10 -2.35
C ALA A 69 14.77 -8.18 -3.54
N LYS A 70 13.98 -8.67 -4.50
CA LYS A 70 13.49 -7.88 -5.64
C LYS A 70 12.42 -6.87 -5.21
N LEU A 71 11.52 -7.23 -4.31
CA LEU A 71 10.45 -6.34 -3.85
C LEU A 71 10.94 -5.26 -2.88
N GLU A 72 12.04 -5.49 -2.15
CA GLU A 72 12.73 -4.45 -1.35
C GLU A 72 13.20 -3.28 -2.20
N THR A 73 13.46 -3.48 -3.49
CA THR A 73 13.85 -2.38 -4.38
C THR A 73 12.68 -1.46 -4.71
N ILE A 74 11.43 -1.90 -4.48
CA ILE A 74 10.21 -1.14 -4.80
C ILE A 74 9.75 -0.34 -3.59
N GLY A 75 9.89 -0.85 -2.37
CA GLY A 75 9.37 -0.19 -1.18
C GLY A 75 9.79 -0.86 0.12
N LYS A 76 9.29 -0.32 1.23
CA LYS A 76 9.60 -0.86 2.55
C LYS A 76 8.80 -2.14 2.76
N LEU A 77 9.49 -3.29 2.78
CA LEU A 77 8.85 -4.56 3.10
C LEU A 77 8.39 -4.57 4.57
N GLU A 78 7.10 -4.77 4.78
CA GLU A 78 6.53 -5.01 6.10
C GLU A 78 6.05 -6.46 6.19
N ILE A 79 6.98 -7.38 6.48
CA ILE A 79 6.67 -8.80 6.63
C ILE A 79 5.75 -8.99 7.86
N LYS A 80 4.44 -8.93 7.61
CA LYS A 80 3.44 -9.38 8.59
C LYS A 80 3.32 -10.89 8.43
N GLY A 81 4.15 -11.62 9.18
CA GLY A 81 4.09 -13.08 9.23
C GLY A 81 2.66 -13.52 9.56
N GLY A 82 2.05 -14.26 8.64
CA GLY A 82 0.64 -14.57 8.69
C GLY A 82 0.35 -16.04 8.47
N SER A 83 0.37 -16.81 9.55
CA SER A 83 -0.79 -17.58 9.99
C SER A 83 -0.46 -18.27 11.31
N GLY A 84 -1.43 -18.33 12.22
CA GLY A 84 -1.24 -18.89 13.55
C GLY A 84 -0.67 -20.31 13.52
N ILE A 85 -0.12 -20.72 14.66
CA ILE A 85 0.49 -22.04 14.90
C ILE A 85 -0.33 -23.14 14.20
N GLY A 86 0.23 -23.76 13.15
CA GLY A 86 -0.36 -24.92 12.45
C GLY A 86 -0.68 -24.78 10.97
N SER A 87 -0.45 -23.63 10.33
CA SER A 87 -0.74 -23.46 8.89
C SER A 87 0.46 -23.83 7.99
N PRO A 88 0.26 -24.63 6.92
CA PRO A 88 1.32 -25.04 5.99
C PRO A 88 1.70 -23.94 4.96
N ILE A 89 1.02 -22.79 4.99
CA ILE A 89 1.19 -21.68 4.06
C ILE A 89 1.63 -20.45 4.84
N ASP A 90 2.76 -19.85 4.45
CA ASP A 90 3.22 -18.58 4.99
C ASP A 90 2.68 -17.43 4.15
N ARG A 91 2.09 -16.42 4.79
CA ARG A 91 1.61 -15.21 4.11
C ARG A 91 2.48 -14.03 4.47
N ILE A 92 2.86 -13.29 3.44
CA ILE A 92 3.62 -12.05 3.57
C ILE A 92 2.78 -10.91 3.02
N LYS A 93 2.63 -9.86 3.82
CA LYS A 93 2.12 -8.55 3.38
C LYS A 93 3.31 -7.68 2.97
N ILE A 94 3.15 -6.90 1.91
CA ILE A 94 4.18 -5.99 1.41
C ILE A 94 3.49 -4.66 1.14
N VAL A 95 3.96 -3.57 1.75
CA VAL A 95 3.36 -2.24 1.63
C VAL A 95 4.30 -1.35 0.84
N PHE A 96 3.97 -1.05 -0.41
CA PHE A 96 4.79 -0.18 -1.27
C PHE A 96 4.59 1.29 -0.91
N CYS A 97 3.34 1.70 -0.71
CA CYS A 97 2.96 3.03 -0.24
C CYS A 97 2.00 2.88 0.94
N SER A 98 2.35 3.49 2.07
CA SER A 98 1.53 3.51 3.28
C SER A 98 0.89 4.88 3.44
N HIS A 99 -0.44 4.91 3.48
CA HIS A 99 -1.21 6.10 3.80
C HIS A 99 -2.00 5.91 5.09
N PRO A 100 -1.95 6.85 6.05
CA PRO A 100 -2.72 6.77 7.31
C PRO A 100 -4.25 6.77 7.15
N LEU A 101 -4.76 6.86 5.92
CA LEU A 101 -6.18 7.00 5.59
C LEU A 101 -6.58 5.99 4.52
N ASN A 102 -6.17 4.72 4.62
CA ASN A 102 -6.63 3.57 3.81
C ASN A 102 -6.17 3.39 2.35
N ASN A 103 -5.55 4.35 1.66
CA ASN A 103 -5.04 4.13 0.29
C ASN A 103 -3.63 3.53 0.31
N ASN A 104 -3.51 2.25 0.65
CA ASN A 104 -2.23 1.56 0.70
C ASN A 104 -2.01 0.76 -0.58
N MET A 105 -0.84 0.89 -1.19
CA MET A 105 -0.42 -0.06 -2.23
C MET A 105 0.13 -1.29 -1.54
N VAL A 106 -0.61 -2.39 -1.61
CA VAL A 106 -0.25 -3.61 -0.89
C VAL A 106 -0.21 -4.80 -1.83
N LEU A 107 0.81 -5.62 -1.67
CA LEU A 107 0.91 -6.96 -2.23
C LEU A 107 0.83 -7.99 -1.10
N TYR A 108 0.01 -9.00 -1.30
CA TYR A 108 0.01 -10.21 -0.49
C TYR A 108 0.59 -11.35 -1.31
N ALA A 109 1.47 -12.12 -0.70
CA ALA A 109 2.07 -13.30 -1.31
C ALA A 109 1.99 -14.50 -0.35
N GLU A 110 1.59 -15.65 -0.89
CA GLU A 110 1.50 -16.93 -0.17
C GLU A 110 2.62 -17.86 -0.61
N TYR A 111 3.31 -18.45 0.35
CA TYR A 111 4.44 -19.34 0.14
C TYR A 111 4.17 -20.71 0.77
N THR A 112 4.71 -21.74 0.14
CA THR A 112 4.79 -23.08 0.74
C THR A 112 5.73 -23.06 1.96
N TYR A 113 5.64 -24.10 2.79
CA TYR A 113 6.66 -24.38 3.82
C TYR A 113 8.10 -24.46 3.25
N GLY A 114 8.25 -24.84 1.98
CA GLY A 114 9.54 -24.90 1.28
C GLY A 114 10.01 -23.55 0.71
N GLY A 115 9.28 -22.46 0.91
CA GLY A 115 9.66 -21.12 0.45
C GLY A 115 9.27 -20.80 -0.99
N ALA A 116 8.60 -21.70 -1.71
CA ALA A 116 8.13 -21.44 -3.07
C ALA A 116 6.84 -20.62 -3.08
N LEU A 117 6.76 -19.59 -3.94
CA LEU A 117 5.54 -18.80 -4.16
C LEU A 117 4.42 -19.68 -4.75
N ILE A 118 3.24 -19.60 -4.15
CA ILE A 118 2.03 -20.32 -4.60
C ILE A 118 1.02 -19.35 -5.21
N ASN A 119 0.85 -18.18 -4.61
CA ASN A 119 -0.23 -17.27 -4.96
C ASN A 119 0.12 -15.84 -4.55
N TYR A 120 -0.48 -14.86 -5.22
CA TYR A 120 -0.36 -13.45 -4.87
C TYR A 120 -1.56 -12.62 -5.35
N TRP A 121 -1.82 -11.51 -4.66
CA TRP A 121 -2.81 -10.52 -5.09
C TRP A 121 -2.44 -9.12 -4.60
N PHE A 122 -2.94 -8.11 -5.30
CA PHE A 122 -2.78 -6.71 -4.95
C PHE A 122 -4.08 -6.19 -4.31
N GLU A 123 -3.95 -5.38 -3.27
CA GLU A 123 -5.06 -4.62 -2.67
C GLU A 123 -4.98 -3.18 -3.19
N GLU A 124 -6.07 -2.72 -3.81
CA GLU A 124 -6.26 -1.38 -4.38
C GLU A 124 -7.13 -0.51 -3.48
#